data_AF-A0A939CSL1-F1
#
_entry.id   AF-A0A939CSL1-F1
#
_cell.length_a   1.000
_cell.length_b   1.000
_cell.length_c   1.000
_cell.angle_alpha   90.00
_cell.angle_beta   90.00
_cell.angle_gamma   90.00
#
_symmetry.space_group_name_H-M   'P 1'
#
loop_
_entity.id
_entity.type
_entity.pdbx_description
1 polymer ?
#
loop_
_entity_poly.entity_id
_entity_poly.type
_entity_poly.pdbx_seq_one_letter_code
_entity_poly.pdbx_strand_id
1 'polypeptide(L)'
;MENNTIAWWIYALLSAGFAALTTIFAKIGVENVNSNLATAIRTVVILVVAWGIVFFQGNVVNILAIPQRTMIFLLLSGVSTGLSWIFYFQALQAGKASLVAPIDKSSLVLVLLFSVIFLGEPLSLKMILGTSLVVMGTLVLIL
;
A
#
# COMPACT_ATOMS: atom_id res chain seq x y z
N MET A 1 9.43 -5.20 -30.01
CA MET A 1 8.01 -5.58 -30.14
C MET A 1 7.41 -5.64 -28.74
N GLU A 2 7.02 -4.49 -28.19
CA GLU A 2 6.26 -4.36 -26.94
C GLU A 2 4.81 -4.78 -27.21
N ASN A 3 4.52 -6.08 -27.13
CA ASN A 3 3.16 -6.59 -27.28
C ASN A 3 2.81 -7.52 -26.13
N ASN A 4 2.50 -6.89 -24.98
CA ASN A 4 1.51 -7.34 -24.00
C ASN A 4 1.24 -6.20 -22.99
N THR A 5 0.99 -5.00 -23.52
CA THR A 5 0.56 -3.81 -22.78
C THR A 5 -0.90 -3.95 -22.32
N ILE A 6 -1.19 -4.90 -21.42
CA ILE A 6 -2.20 -4.57 -20.42
C ILE A 6 -1.59 -3.40 -19.66
N ALA A 7 -2.09 -2.22 -19.97
CA ALA A 7 -1.43 -1.01 -19.57
C ALA A 7 -1.38 -0.95 -18.05
N TRP A 8 -0.19 -0.77 -17.48
CA TRP A 8 0.09 -0.75 -16.04
C TRP A 8 -0.91 0.13 -15.24
N TRP A 9 -1.47 1.16 -15.88
CA TRP A 9 -2.48 2.03 -15.30
C TRP A 9 -3.81 1.32 -15.02
N ILE A 10 -4.18 0.28 -15.77
CA ILE A 10 -5.36 -0.56 -15.51
C ILE A 10 -5.18 -1.29 -14.18
N TYR A 11 -4.01 -1.91 -13.96
CA TYR A 11 -3.69 -2.56 -12.69
C TYR A 11 -3.65 -1.54 -11.54
N ALA A 12 -3.15 -0.32 -11.79
CA ALA A 12 -3.17 0.75 -10.81
C ALA A 12 -4.61 1.18 -10.44
N LEU A 13 -5.52 1.29 -11.42
CA LEU A 13 -6.94 1.60 -11.18
C LEU A 13 -7.65 0.48 -10.41
N LEU A 14 -7.41 -0.79 -10.78
CA LEU A 14 -7.93 -1.93 -10.04
C LEU A 14 -7.42 -1.92 -8.60
N SER A 15 -6.12 -1.66 -8.40
CA SER A 15 -5.52 -1.52 -7.07
C SER A 15 -6.17 -0.39 -6.28
N ALA A 16 -6.42 0.78 -6.89
CA ALA A 16 -7.12 1.89 -6.24
C ALA A 16 -8.54 1.51 -5.81
N GLY A 17 -9.28 0.77 -6.66
CA GLY A 17 -10.60 0.24 -6.31
C GLY A 17 -10.57 -0.72 -5.12
N PHE A 18 -9.65 -1.69 -5.13
CA PHE A 18 -9.48 -2.62 -4.01
C PHE A 18 -8.99 -1.91 -2.75
N ALA A 19 -8.15 -0.89 -2.86
CA ALA A 19 -7.72 -0.08 -1.73
C ALA A 19 -8.89 0.68 -1.11
N ALA A 20 -9.81 1.23 -1.92
CA ALA A 20 -11.02 1.87 -1.42
C ALA A 20 -11.94 0.88 -0.68
N LEU A 21 -12.20 -0.30 -1.28
CA LEU A 21 -12.98 -1.36 -0.62
C LEU A 21 -12.33 -1.81 0.68
N THR A 22 -11.01 -1.96 0.69
CA THR A 22 -10.22 -2.30 1.86
C THR A 22 -10.42 -1.28 2.98
N THR A 23 -10.39 0.02 2.68
CA THR A 23 -10.64 1.08 3.66
C THR A 23 -12.04 0.97 4.27
N ILE A 24 -13.07 0.76 3.43
CA ILE A 24 -14.46 0.66 3.90
C ILE A 24 -14.67 -0.59 4.76
N PHE A 25 -14.25 -1.77 4.29
CA PHE A 25 -14.37 -3.02 5.04
C PHE A 25 -13.55 -3.00 6.33
N ALA A 26 -12.36 -2.40 6.32
CA ALA A 26 -11.56 -2.25 7.52
C ALA A 26 -12.23 -1.31 8.54
N LYS A 27 -12.78 -0.17 8.10
CA LYS A 27 -13.51 0.74 8.99
C LYS A 27 -14.68 0.04 9.68
N ILE A 28 -15.45 -0.75 8.94
CA ILE A 28 -16.56 -1.56 9.50
C ILE A 28 -16.03 -2.65 10.44
N GLY A 29 -14.97 -3.36 10.03
CA GLY A 29 -14.42 -4.49 10.80
C GLY A 29 -13.75 -4.09 12.12
N VAL A 30 -13.17 -2.89 12.20
CA VAL A 30 -12.52 -2.38 13.42
C VAL A 30 -13.47 -1.61 14.34
N GLU A 31 -14.73 -1.40 13.96
CA GLU A 31 -15.65 -0.57 14.74
C GLU A 31 -15.95 -1.18 16.13
N ASN A 32 -16.08 -2.50 16.21
CA ASN A 32 -16.47 -3.21 17.44
C ASN A 32 -15.42 -4.20 17.96
N VAL A 33 -14.23 -4.23 17.36
CA VAL A 33 -13.16 -5.17 17.68
C VAL A 33 -11.85 -4.41 17.80
N ASN A 34 -10.93 -4.88 18.64
CA ASN A 34 -9.57 -4.33 18.71
C ASN A 34 -8.92 -4.30 17.31
N SER A 35 -8.38 -3.15 16.93
CA SER A 35 -7.77 -2.90 15.61
C SER A 35 -6.60 -3.85 15.31
N ASN A 36 -5.76 -4.17 16.31
CA ASN A 36 -4.64 -5.09 16.14
C ASN A 36 -5.14 -6.53 15.90
N LEU A 37 -6.20 -6.95 16.60
CA LEU A 37 -6.83 -8.25 16.37
C LEU A 37 -7.43 -8.33 14.96
N ALA A 38 -8.17 -7.31 14.53
CA ALA A 38 -8.71 -7.25 13.17
C ALA A 38 -7.60 -7.28 12.11
N THR A 39 -6.49 -6.58 12.36
CA THR A 39 -5.31 -6.59 11.49
C THR A 39 -4.69 -7.98 11.41
N ALA A 40 -4.55 -8.68 12.54
CA ALA A 40 -4.00 -10.04 12.58
C ALA A 40 -4.88 -11.05 11.83
N ILE A 41 -6.20 -10.97 11.95
CA ILE A 41 -7.12 -11.82 11.18
C ILE A 41 -6.94 -11.54 9.68
N ARG A 42 -6.86 -10.27 9.29
CA ARG A 42 -6.68 -9.88 7.89
C ARG A 42 -5.34 -10.37 7.32
N THR A 43 -4.25 -10.31 8.08
CA THR A 43 -2.94 -10.77 7.58
C THR A 43 -2.94 -12.28 7.32
N VAL A 44 -3.68 -13.07 8.09
CA VAL A 44 -3.87 -14.51 7.82
C VAL A 44 -4.59 -14.72 6.49
N VAL A 45 -5.67 -13.97 6.23
CA VAL A 45 -6.39 -14.06 4.94
C VAL A 45 -5.47 -13.71 3.77
N ILE A 46 -4.70 -12.64 3.90
CA ILE A 46 -3.74 -12.19 2.87
C ILE A 46 -2.64 -13.23 2.65
N LEU A 47 -2.13 -13.83 3.72
CA LEU A 47 -1.13 -14.89 3.66
C LEU A 47 -1.64 -16.07 2.84
N VAL A 48 -2.85 -16.56 3.14
CA VAL A 48 -3.46 -17.68 2.43
C VAL A 48 -3.63 -17.36 0.94
N VAL A 49 -4.15 -16.18 0.60
CA VAL A 49 -4.34 -15.76 -0.79
C VAL A 49 -3.00 -15.64 -1.53
N ALA A 50 -2.01 -14.96 -0.93
CA ALA A 50 -0.71 -14.73 -1.54
C ALA A 50 0.04 -16.06 -1.79
N TRP A 51 0.11 -16.93 -0.79
CA TRP A 51 0.76 -18.24 -0.96
C TRP A 51 -0.02 -19.17 -1.87
N GLY A 52 -1.36 -19.14 -1.86
CA GLY A 52 -2.19 -19.89 -2.80
C GLY A 52 -1.85 -19.57 -4.26
N ILE A 53 -1.62 -18.29 -4.58
CA ILE A 53 -1.17 -17.86 -5.92
C ILE A 53 0.23 -18.41 -6.23
N VAL A 54 1.17 -18.34 -5.28
CA VAL A 54 2.54 -18.85 -5.48
C VAL A 54 2.54 -20.37 -5.73
N PHE A 55 1.74 -21.12 -4.98
CA PHE A 55 1.56 -22.56 -5.18
C PHE A 55 0.94 -22.87 -6.54
N PHE A 56 -0.12 -22.15 -6.93
CA PHE A 56 -0.79 -22.33 -8.21
C PHE A 56 0.14 -22.05 -9.40
N GLN A 57 1.03 -21.06 -9.28
CA GLN A 57 2.03 -20.75 -10.30
C GLN A 57 3.23 -21.71 -10.32
N GLY A 58 3.37 -22.61 -9.34
CA GLY A 58 4.52 -23.51 -9.22
C GLY A 58 5.84 -22.81 -8.86
N ASN A 59 5.79 -21.55 -8.41
CA ASN A 59 6.97 -20.72 -8.18
C ASN A 59 7.67 -20.96 -6.83
N VAL A 60 7.24 -21.95 -6.06
CA VAL A 60 7.78 -22.26 -4.72
C VAL A 60 9.28 -22.60 -4.77
N VAL A 61 9.73 -23.28 -5.82
CA VAL A 61 11.14 -23.70 -5.98
C VAL A 61 12.07 -22.49 -6.14
N ASN A 62 11.56 -21.36 -6.64
CA ASN A 62 12.35 -20.15 -6.88
C ASN A 62 12.70 -19.38 -5.60
N ILE A 63 12.11 -19.73 -4.45
CA ILE A 63 12.40 -19.06 -3.17
C ILE A 63 13.88 -19.19 -2.79
N LEU A 64 14.48 -20.37 -3.04
CA LEU A 64 15.88 -20.65 -2.73
C LEU A 64 16.86 -19.89 -3.65
N ALA A 65 16.38 -19.40 -4.80
CA ALA A 65 17.17 -18.62 -5.74
C ALA A 65 17.15 -17.11 -5.43
N ILE A 66 16.39 -16.66 -4.43
CA ILE A 66 16.28 -15.24 -4.09
C ILE A 66 17.60 -14.77 -3.44
N PRO A 67 18.26 -13.73 -3.98
CA PRO A 67 19.47 -13.17 -3.37
C PRO A 67 19.22 -12.65 -1.95
N GLN A 68 20.20 -12.81 -1.04
CA GLN A 68 20.09 -12.37 0.36
C GLN A 68 19.75 -10.88 0.48
N ARG A 69 20.36 -10.03 -0.36
CA ARG A 69 20.05 -8.59 -0.39
C ARG A 69 18.58 -8.33 -0.69
N THR A 70 18.02 -9.02 -1.68
CA THR A 70 16.60 -8.92 -2.04
C THR A 70 15.71 -9.38 -0.89
N MET A 71 16.09 -10.49 -0.22
CA MET A 71 15.35 -10.99 0.93
C MET A 71 15.28 -9.96 2.07
N ILE A 72 16.39 -9.28 2.38
CA ILE A 72 16.42 -8.22 3.41
C ILE A 72 15.45 -7.10 3.06
N PHE A 73 15.47 -6.60 1.82
CA PHE A 73 14.52 -5.55 1.40
C PHE A 73 13.06 -6.01 1.42
N LEU A 74 12.78 -7.26 1.07
CA LEU A 74 11.42 -7.82 1.17
C LEU A 74 10.95 -7.93 2.62
N LEU A 75 11.81 -8.36 3.54
CA LEU A 75 11.50 -8.41 4.97
C LEU A 75 11.26 -7.02 5.54
N LEU A 76 12.12 -6.05 5.22
CA LEU A 76 11.94 -4.66 5.63
C LEU A 76 10.64 -4.08 5.08
N SER A 77 10.33 -4.32 3.80
CA SER A 77 9.07 -3.90 3.18
C SER A 77 7.85 -4.53 3.87
N GLY A 78 7.92 -5.81 4.24
CA GLY A 78 6.86 -6.50 4.99
C GLY A 78 6.64 -5.89 6.36
N VAL A 79 7.72 -5.61 7.11
CA VAL A 79 7.65 -4.93 8.42
C VAL A 79 7.04 -3.53 8.27
N SER A 80 7.51 -2.74 7.31
CA SER A 80 6.96 -1.40 7.04
C SER A 80 5.47 -1.45 6.68
N THR A 81 5.04 -2.43 5.90
CA THR A 81 3.62 -2.62 5.54
C THR A 81 2.79 -2.96 6.77
N GLY A 82 3.26 -3.90 7.60
CA GLY A 82 2.58 -4.28 8.84
C GLY A 82 2.43 -3.11 9.81
N LEU A 83 3.50 -2.35 10.04
CA LEU A 83 3.47 -1.15 10.89
C LEU A 83 2.52 -0.08 10.34
N SER A 84 2.59 0.18 9.03
CA SER A 84 1.68 1.11 8.35
C SER A 84 0.21 0.74 8.61
N TRP A 85 -0.15 -0.54 8.47
CA TRP A 85 -1.52 -1.01 8.73
C TRP A 85 -1.95 -0.87 10.18
N ILE A 86 -1.08 -1.18 11.15
CA ILE A 86 -1.39 -1.02 12.57
C ILE A 86 -1.77 0.43 12.86
N PHE A 87 -0.96 1.39 12.43
CA PHE A 87 -1.25 2.82 12.64
C PHE A 87 -2.47 3.28 11.83
N TYR A 88 -2.61 2.85 10.58
CA TYR A 88 -3.72 3.24 9.71
C TYR A 88 -5.07 2.75 10.24
N PHE A 89 -5.16 1.49 10.70
CA PHE A 89 -6.40 0.95 11.26
C PHE A 89 -6.73 1.51 12.63
N GLN A 90 -5.72 1.83 13.44
CA GLN A 90 -5.92 2.59 14.67
C GLN A 90 -6.53 3.97 14.37
N ALA A 91 -6.02 4.67 13.37
CA ALA A 91 -6.57 5.95 12.93
C ALA A 91 -7.99 5.81 12.36
N LEU A 92 -8.26 4.76 11.57
CA LEU A 92 -9.62 4.48 11.09
C LEU A 92 -10.58 4.15 12.22
N GLN A 93 -10.15 3.46 13.28
CA GLN A 93 -11.00 3.21 14.43
C GLN A 93 -11.37 4.52 15.14
N ALA A 94 -10.40 5.41 15.35
CA ALA A 94 -10.59 6.68 16.04
C ALA A 94 -11.27 7.79 15.20
N GLY A 95 -11.16 7.74 13.87
CA GLY A 95 -11.55 8.83 12.97
C GLY A 95 -12.52 8.44 11.85
N LYS A 96 -12.92 9.43 11.05
CA LYS A 96 -13.73 9.21 9.84
C LYS A 96 -12.84 8.72 8.69
N ALA A 97 -13.29 7.70 7.96
CA ALA A 97 -12.56 7.19 6.79
C ALA A 97 -12.30 8.28 5.74
N SER A 98 -13.22 9.24 5.59
CA SER A 98 -13.11 10.39 4.68
C SER A 98 -11.97 11.36 5.03
N LEU A 99 -11.47 11.35 6.27
CA LEU A 99 -10.34 12.18 6.70
C LEU A 99 -9.04 11.37 6.73
N VAL A 100 -9.11 10.14 7.24
CA VAL A 100 -7.94 9.27 7.39
C VAL A 100 -7.40 8.79 6.03
N ALA A 101 -8.27 8.47 5.07
CA ALA A 101 -7.83 7.99 3.76
C ALA A 101 -7.05 9.04 2.95
N PRO A 102 -7.49 10.31 2.84
CA PRO A 102 -6.67 11.36 2.20
C PRO A 102 -5.31 11.55 2.88
N ILE A 103 -5.25 11.54 4.23
CA ILE A 103 -3.97 11.64 4.96
C ILE A 103 -3.03 10.50 4.59
N ASP A 104 -3.53 9.25 4.55
CA ASP A 104 -2.75 8.10 4.08
C ASP A 104 -2.20 8.31 2.66
N LYS A 105 -3.01 8.87 1.75
CA LYS A 105 -2.57 9.16 0.37
C LYS A 105 -1.56 10.28 0.25
N SER A 106 -1.41 11.13 1.26
CA SER A 106 -0.31 12.12 1.31
C SER A 106 1.08 11.48 1.39
N SER A 107 1.17 10.18 1.74
CA SER A 107 2.42 9.39 1.68
C SER A 107 3.11 9.43 0.32
N LEU A 108 2.40 9.77 -0.76
CA LEU A 108 2.98 10.03 -2.08
C LEU A 108 4.15 11.03 -2.03
N VAL A 109 4.09 12.02 -1.14
CA VAL A 109 5.19 12.97 -0.92
C VAL A 109 6.44 12.26 -0.41
N LEU A 110 6.27 11.38 0.58
CA LEU A 110 7.37 10.59 1.14
C LEU A 110 7.91 9.60 0.12
N VAL A 111 7.05 8.99 -0.69
CA VAL A 111 7.46 8.09 -1.78
C VAL A 111 8.34 8.83 -2.78
N LEU A 112 7.96 10.04 -3.23
CA LEU A 112 8.81 10.83 -4.12
C LEU A 112 10.14 11.21 -3.48
N LEU A 113 10.13 11.63 -2.23
CA LEU A 113 11.36 11.97 -1.52
C LEU A 113 12.29 10.75 -1.40
N PHE A 114 11.74 9.58 -1.05
CA PHE A 114 12.50 8.34 -0.97
C PHE A 114 12.93 7.83 -2.35
N SER A 115 12.16 8.06 -3.42
CA SER A 115 12.55 7.62 -4.75
C SER A 115 13.76 8.39 -5.28
N VAL A 116 13.88 9.68 -4.94
CA VAL A 116 15.08 10.46 -5.24
C VAL A 116 16.27 9.98 -4.42
N ILE A 117 16.09 9.79 -3.11
CA ILE A 117 17.21 9.47 -2.20
C ILE A 117 17.72 8.04 -2.41
N PHE A 118 16.82 7.06 -2.57
CA PHE A 118 17.18 5.64 -2.58
C PHE A 118 17.20 5.03 -3.98
N LEU A 119 16.37 5.50 -4.91
CA LEU A 119 16.31 4.99 -6.29
C LEU A 119 17.01 5.90 -7.30
N GLY A 120 17.36 7.15 -6.94
CA GLY A 120 18.00 8.11 -7.84
C GLY A 120 17.07 8.60 -8.96
N GLU A 121 15.75 8.51 -8.78
CA GLU A 121 14.80 8.94 -9.79
C GLU A 121 14.80 10.47 -9.95
N PRO A 122 14.84 11.00 -11.19
CA PRO A 122 14.84 12.44 -11.39
C PRO A 122 13.46 13.04 -11.08
N LEU A 123 13.44 14.09 -10.25
CA LEU A 123 12.21 14.87 -10.04
C LEU A 123 11.89 15.71 -11.27
N SER A 124 10.71 15.47 -11.83
CA SER A 124 10.15 16.31 -12.88
C SER A 124 9.24 17.37 -12.26
N LEU A 125 9.16 18.53 -12.92
CA LEU A 125 8.25 19.60 -12.51
C LEU A 125 6.79 19.12 -12.47
N LYS A 126 6.40 18.20 -13.36
CA LYS A 126 5.06 17.59 -13.39
C LYS A 126 4.77 16.76 -12.14
N MET A 127 5.75 15.97 -11.66
CA MET A 127 5.60 15.17 -10.43
C MET A 127 5.47 16.05 -9.20
N ILE A 128 6.28 17.12 -9.12
CA ILE A 128 6.22 18.09 -8.03
C ILE A 128 4.85 18.78 -8.02
N LEU A 129 4.40 19.33 -9.15
CA LEU A 129 3.11 20.01 -9.24
C LEU A 129 1.95 19.07 -8.91
N GLY A 130 1.92 17.87 -9.51
CA GLY A 130 0.86 16.89 -9.26
C GLY A 130 0.78 16.49 -7.78
N THR A 131 1.92 16.25 -7.14
CA THR A 131 1.95 15.88 -5.73
C THR A 131 1.55 17.04 -4.82
N SER A 132 2.00 18.26 -5.12
CA SER A 132 1.55 19.46 -4.40
C SER A 132 0.03 19.62 -4.47
N LEU A 133 -0.59 19.36 -5.62
CA LEU A 133 -2.06 19.39 -5.76
C LEU A 133 -2.74 18.33 -4.88
N VAL A 134 -2.19 17.11 -4.81
CA VAL A 134 -2.72 16.04 -3.93
C VAL A 134 -2.64 16.45 -2.47
N VAL A 135 -1.52 17.05 -2.05
CA VAL A 135 -1.33 17.55 -0.68
C VAL A 135 -2.31 18.67 -0.37
N MET A 136 -2.45 19.66 -1.26
CA MET A 136 -3.41 20.75 -1.07
C MET A 136 -4.85 20.23 -1.00
N GLY A 137 -5.25 19.32 -1.88
CA GLY A 137 -6.57 18.70 -1.83
C GLY A 137 -6.81 17.92 -0.54
N THR A 138 -5.79 17.23 -0.03
CA THR A 138 -5.83 16.54 1.26
C THR A 138 -6.04 17.51 2.41
N LEU A 139 -5.30 18.64 2.45
CA LEU A 139 -5.46 19.67 3.48
C LEU A 139 -6.87 20.28 3.47
N VAL A 140 -7.43 20.56 2.30
CA VAL A 140 -8.80 21.10 2.17
C VAL A 140 -9.86 20.14 2.72
N LEU A 141 -9.65 18.83 2.62
CA LEU A 141 -10.60 17.85 3.18
C LEU A 141 -10.53 17.73 4.70
N ILE A 142 -9.41 18.11 5.31
CA ILE A 142 -9.14 17.91 6.74
C ILE A 142 -9.41 19.17 7.56
N LEU A 143 -9.18 20.36 6.98
CA LEU A 143 -9.48 21.67 7.58
C LEU A 143 -10.99 21.96 7.57
#